data_AF-A0A7X5WVV6-F1
#
_entry.id   AF-A0A7X5WVV6-F1
#
_cell.length_a   1.000
_cell.length_b   1.000
_cell.length_c   1.000
_cell.angle_alpha   90.00
_cell.angle_beta   90.00
_cell.angle_gamma   90.00
#
_symmetry.space_group_name_H-M   'P 1'
#
loop_
_entity.id
_entity.type
_entity.pdbx_description
1 polymer ?
#
loop_
_entity_poly.entity_id
_entity_poly.type
_entity_poly.pdbx_seq_one_letter_code
_entity_poly.pdbx_strand_id
1 'polypeptide(L)'
;STEIETIGNRQAIVVTAFPYQVSAGAVARKIAELVNNRELDGIADVNDESSGDDTRFVIQLKRDANPEVVLNNLWKSTPLQSSFGVNMVALVGGVPRTLTLRDALVAYVDHQIEVLTRRSEYRLDEAEKRLHIVEGLIKALDLIDEIIATIRASEDRAAAREALMATPFEFSEVQAEHILNMQLGRLTRLGRSDLEEEATDLREKIAELEAILGDEAKLRAVIVEELTEIKETFGEPRRSSLEIDPGEIDIEDLIDDDPLVFTMSASGYVK
;
A
#
# COMPACT_ATOMS: atom_id res chain seq x y z
N SER A 1 -2.98 24.03 5.79
CA SER A 1 -3.33 25.10 4.82
C SER A 1 -4.20 26.13 5.50
N THR A 2 -4.00 27.40 5.16
CA THR A 2 -4.66 28.54 5.80
C THR A 2 -5.05 29.58 4.76
N GLU A 3 -6.21 30.20 4.93
CA GLU A 3 -6.75 31.25 4.06
C GLU A 3 -7.19 32.43 4.91
N ILE A 4 -7.04 33.65 4.38
CA ILE A 4 -7.53 34.87 5.04
C ILE A 4 -8.86 35.25 4.39
N GLU A 5 -9.93 35.21 5.18
CA GLU A 5 -11.28 35.55 4.75
C GLU A 5 -11.78 36.82 5.47
N THR A 6 -12.76 37.50 4.89
CA THR A 6 -13.49 38.58 5.58
C THR A 6 -14.86 38.07 6.00
N ILE A 7 -15.10 37.97 7.31
CA ILE A 7 -16.37 37.50 7.88
C ILE A 7 -17.07 38.70 8.53
N GLY A 8 -18.10 39.21 7.85
CA GLY A 8 -18.83 40.41 8.27
C GLY A 8 -17.99 41.68 8.12
N ASN A 9 -17.57 42.27 9.24
CA ASN A 9 -16.71 43.47 9.27
C ASN A 9 -15.33 43.21 9.90
N ARG A 10 -14.93 41.94 10.01
CA ARG A 10 -13.65 41.51 10.58
C ARG A 10 -12.96 40.54 9.64
N GLN A 11 -11.63 40.55 9.67
CA GLN A 11 -10.83 39.52 9.01
C GLN A 11 -10.78 38.27 9.89
N ALA A 12 -10.60 37.12 9.28
CA ALA A 12 -10.47 35.84 9.93
C ALA A 12 -9.40 35.00 9.23
N ILE A 13 -8.66 34.22 10.01
CA ILE A 13 -7.77 33.18 9.51
C ILE A 13 -8.56 31.87 9.55
N VAL A 14 -8.76 31.26 8.39
CA VAL A 14 -9.47 29.98 8.24
C VAL A 14 -8.45 28.89 7.97
N VAL A 15 -8.38 27.91 8.88
CA VAL A 15 -7.53 26.73 8.73
C VAL A 15 -8.33 25.61 8.08
N THR A 16 -7.89 25.17 6.91
CA THR A 16 -8.55 24.13 6.10
C THR A 16 -7.88 22.76 6.20
N ALA A 17 -6.66 22.71 6.74
CA ALA A 17 -5.96 21.46 7.03
C ALA A 17 -4.94 21.64 8.15
N PHE A 18 -4.90 20.68 9.08
CA PHE A 18 -3.97 20.64 10.20
C PHE A 18 -2.74 19.78 9.92
N PRO A 19 -1.62 20.00 10.62
CA PRO A 19 -0.49 19.08 10.60
C PRO A 19 -0.87 17.67 11.09
N TYR A 20 -0.10 16.68 10.66
CA TYR A 20 -0.33 15.29 11.03
C TYR A 20 -0.39 15.11 12.56
N GLN A 21 -1.40 14.39 13.05
CA GLN A 21 -1.68 14.15 14.48
C GLN A 21 -2.00 15.39 15.34
N VAL A 22 -2.26 16.55 14.73
CA VAL A 22 -2.71 17.75 15.44
C VAL A 22 -4.23 17.86 15.37
N SER A 23 -4.88 18.05 16.52
CA SER A 23 -6.33 18.27 16.60
C SER A 23 -6.67 19.76 16.75
N ALA A 24 -7.81 20.17 16.18
CA ALA A 24 -8.34 21.52 16.33
C ALA A 24 -8.46 21.94 17.80
N GLY A 25 -8.92 21.03 18.67
CA GLY A 25 -9.02 21.30 20.10
C GLY A 25 -7.66 21.53 20.79
N ALA A 26 -6.58 20.89 20.34
CA ALA A 26 -5.24 21.17 20.87
C ALA A 26 -4.76 22.58 20.47
N VAL A 27 -5.01 22.97 19.23
CA VAL A 27 -4.72 24.32 18.72
C VAL A 27 -5.54 25.37 19.46
N ALA A 28 -6.85 25.19 19.58
CA ALA A 28 -7.75 26.12 20.28
C ALA A 28 -7.33 26.33 21.75
N ARG A 29 -7.00 25.25 22.47
CA ARG A 29 -6.50 25.35 23.85
C ARG A 29 -5.21 26.15 23.93
N LYS A 30 -4.26 25.92 23.02
CA LYS A 30 -2.99 26.65 23.03
C LYS A 30 -3.19 28.13 22.69
N ILE A 31 -4.07 28.45 21.73
CA ILE A 31 -4.43 29.84 21.42
C ILE A 31 -5.05 30.51 22.65
N ALA A 32 -6.02 29.88 23.31
CA ALA A 32 -6.66 30.43 24.51
C ALA A 32 -5.65 30.70 25.64
N GLU A 33 -4.70 29.79 25.86
CA GLU A 33 -3.60 29.97 26.81
C GLU A 33 -2.74 31.21 26.47
N LEU A 34 -2.28 31.32 25.23
CA LEU A 34 -1.43 32.43 24.77
C LEU A 34 -2.16 33.79 24.85
N VAL A 35 -3.45 33.82 24.49
CA VAL A 35 -4.27 35.04 24.59
C VAL A 35 -4.50 35.45 26.05
N ASN A 36 -4.77 34.49 26.94
CA ASN A 36 -4.95 34.75 28.37
C ASN A 36 -3.65 35.27 29.03
N ASN A 37 -2.50 34.74 28.62
CA ASN A 37 -1.18 35.17 29.09
C ASN A 37 -0.72 36.50 28.44
N ARG A 38 -1.46 37.04 27.47
CA ARG A 38 -1.10 38.22 26.66
C ARG A 38 0.19 38.03 25.85
N GLU A 39 0.52 36.79 25.52
CA GLU A 39 1.63 36.43 24.64
C GLU A 39 1.22 36.52 23.17
N LEU A 40 -0.09 36.40 22.88
CA LEU A 40 -0.65 36.53 21.54
C LEU A 40 -1.81 37.53 21.56
N ASP A 41 -1.75 38.54 20.70
CA ASP A 41 -2.77 39.58 20.54
C ASP A 41 -3.41 39.52 19.14
N GLY A 42 -4.50 40.27 18.94
CA GLY A 42 -5.18 40.37 17.65
C GLY A 42 -6.25 39.31 17.39
N ILE A 43 -6.44 38.34 18.29
CA ILE A 43 -7.52 37.35 18.21
C ILE A 43 -8.74 37.82 18.99
N ALA A 44 -9.91 37.77 18.36
CA ALA A 44 -11.20 38.08 18.96
C ALA A 44 -11.94 36.81 19.44
N ASP A 45 -11.93 35.76 18.61
CA ASP A 45 -12.63 34.50 18.90
C ASP A 45 -12.04 33.33 18.09
N VAL A 46 -12.28 32.10 18.55
CA VAL A 46 -11.83 30.87 17.89
C VAL A 46 -12.97 29.87 17.89
N ASN A 47 -13.42 29.46 16.69
CA ASN A 47 -14.52 28.52 16.51
C ASN A 47 -14.14 27.39 15.57
N ASP A 48 -14.54 26.17 15.92
CA ASP A 48 -14.46 25.02 15.04
C ASP A 48 -15.79 24.86 14.30
N GLU A 49 -15.81 25.23 13.02
CA GLU A 49 -16.97 25.12 12.11
C GLU A 49 -16.85 23.87 11.23
N SER A 50 -15.97 22.92 11.58
CA SER A 50 -15.75 21.71 10.78
C SER A 50 -17.01 20.83 10.75
N SER A 51 -17.29 20.25 9.59
CA SER A 51 -18.45 19.40 9.36
C SER A 51 -18.08 18.18 8.54
N GLY A 52 -18.19 16.98 9.13
CA GLY A 52 -17.78 15.74 8.47
C GLY A 52 -16.29 15.76 8.13
N ASP A 53 -15.98 15.63 6.84
CA ASP A 53 -14.60 15.66 6.32
C ASP A 53 -14.11 17.07 5.96
N ASP A 54 -15.01 18.07 5.94
CA ASP A 54 -14.64 19.46 5.69
C ASP A 54 -14.13 20.11 6.97
N THR A 55 -12.81 20.30 7.01
CA THR A 55 -12.15 21.02 8.10
C THR A 55 -12.29 22.53 7.87
N ARG A 56 -12.92 23.22 8.82
CA ARG A 56 -13.05 24.69 8.81
C ARG A 56 -12.88 25.22 10.23
N PHE A 57 -11.65 25.56 10.59
CA PHE A 57 -11.35 26.14 11.89
C PHE A 57 -11.10 27.64 11.75
N VAL A 58 -11.97 28.44 12.35
CA VAL A 58 -12.05 29.89 12.15
C VAL A 58 -11.47 30.63 13.35
N ILE A 59 -10.42 31.42 13.09
CA ILE A 59 -9.81 32.33 14.06
C ILE A 59 -10.22 33.75 13.66
N GLN A 60 -11.21 34.31 14.35
CA GLN A 60 -11.68 35.66 14.08
C GLN A 60 -10.72 36.69 14.69
N LEU A 61 -10.33 37.69 13.92
CA LEU A 61 -9.39 38.73 14.35
C LEU A 61 -10.11 39.97 14.93
N LYS A 62 -9.38 40.74 15.73
CA LYS A 62 -9.79 42.09 16.14
C LYS A 62 -9.79 43.03 14.91
N ARG A 63 -10.50 44.16 14.99
CA ARG A 63 -10.72 45.05 13.83
C ARG A 63 -9.44 45.72 13.31
N ASP A 64 -8.44 45.85 14.17
CA ASP A 64 -7.18 46.55 13.98
C ASP A 64 -5.98 45.58 13.85
N ALA A 65 -6.23 44.27 13.89
CA ALA A 65 -5.18 43.27 13.79
C ALA A 65 -4.80 43.01 12.33
N ASN A 66 -3.49 43.01 12.03
CA ASN A 66 -2.97 42.58 10.73
C ASN A 66 -3.01 41.03 10.65
N PRO A 67 -3.74 40.43 9.69
CA PRO A 67 -3.87 38.98 9.58
C PRO A 67 -2.54 38.25 9.37
N GLU A 68 -1.62 38.82 8.59
CA GLU A 68 -0.33 38.19 8.28
C GLU A 68 0.55 38.11 9.53
N VAL A 69 0.53 39.15 10.37
CA VAL A 69 1.28 39.18 11.64
C VAL A 69 0.70 38.16 12.62
N VAL A 70 -0.63 38.07 12.73
CA VAL A 70 -1.28 37.08 13.60
C VAL A 70 -1.03 35.66 13.10
N LEU A 71 -1.07 35.43 11.79
CA LEU A 71 -0.79 34.13 11.17
C LEU A 71 0.64 33.66 11.45
N ASN A 72 1.63 34.52 11.26
CA ASN A 72 3.03 34.21 11.57
C ASN A 72 3.24 33.89 13.06
N ASN A 73 2.62 34.66 13.97
CA ASN A 73 2.68 34.38 15.40
C ASN A 73 2.00 33.06 15.77
N LEU A 74 0.89 32.71 15.10
CA LEU A 74 0.21 31.44 15.26
C LEU A 74 1.10 30.27 14.81
N TRP A 75 1.80 30.39 13.68
CA TRP A 75 2.75 29.36 13.24
C TRP A 75 3.90 29.17 14.22
N LYS A 76 4.49 30.25 14.73
CA LYS A 76 5.62 30.20 15.69
C LYS A 76 5.23 29.65 17.06
N SER A 77 4.02 29.96 17.53
CA SER A 77 3.65 29.74 18.94
C SER A 77 2.61 28.63 19.17
N THR A 78 2.03 28.08 18.10
CA THR A 78 0.98 27.06 18.18
C THR A 78 1.31 25.81 17.35
N PRO A 79 0.66 24.67 17.59
CA PRO A 79 0.85 23.46 16.81
C PRO A 79 0.36 23.53 15.35
N LEU A 80 -0.05 24.70 14.84
CA LEU A 80 -0.43 24.88 13.43
C LEU A 80 0.76 24.69 12.48
N GLN A 81 1.97 24.90 12.97
CA GLN A 81 3.21 24.47 12.32
C GLN A 81 3.98 23.58 13.30
N SER A 82 4.52 22.48 12.81
CA SER A 82 5.28 21.55 13.64
C SER A 82 6.41 20.89 12.87
N SER A 83 7.47 20.54 13.58
CA SER A 83 8.57 19.74 13.04
C SER A 83 8.22 18.26 13.11
N PHE A 84 8.40 17.52 12.02
CA PHE A 84 8.28 16.07 12.01
C PHE A 84 9.68 15.42 11.91
N GLY A 85 10.13 14.79 13.00
CA GLY A 85 11.41 14.09 13.03
C GLY A 85 11.33 12.74 12.31
N VAL A 86 12.07 12.60 11.21
CA VAL A 86 12.10 11.35 10.44
C VAL A 86 13.23 10.45 10.94
N ASN A 87 12.89 9.25 11.42
CA ASN A 87 13.85 8.20 11.76
C ASN A 87 13.34 6.84 11.30
N MET A 88 13.90 6.32 10.20
CA MET A 88 13.50 5.03 9.64
C MET A 88 14.28 3.90 10.31
N VAL A 89 13.68 3.26 11.32
CA VAL A 89 14.26 2.09 12.02
C VAL A 89 13.34 0.89 11.83
N ALA A 90 13.91 -0.24 11.42
CA ALA A 90 13.17 -1.49 11.25
C ALA A 90 14.04 -2.70 11.60
N LEU A 91 13.40 -3.87 11.77
CA LEU A 91 14.10 -5.14 11.92
C LEU A 91 14.41 -5.71 10.54
N VAL A 92 15.70 -5.92 10.24
CA VAL A 92 16.15 -6.62 9.04
C VAL A 92 16.82 -7.91 9.49
N GLY A 93 16.19 -9.05 9.20
CA GLY A 93 16.64 -10.35 9.71
C GLY A 93 16.60 -10.45 11.24
N GLY A 94 15.61 -9.82 11.88
CA GLY A 94 15.46 -9.80 13.34
C GLY A 94 16.40 -8.85 14.08
N VAL A 95 17.26 -8.11 13.37
CA VAL A 95 18.19 -7.14 13.96
C VAL A 95 17.71 -5.72 13.68
N PRO A 96 17.62 -4.84 14.70
CA PRO A 96 17.23 -3.45 14.50
C PRO A 96 18.31 -2.69 13.72
N ARG A 97 17.89 -2.00 12.66
CA ARG A 97 18.75 -1.18 11.81
C ARG A 97 18.06 0.14 11.48
N THR A 98 18.83 1.21 11.42
CA THR A 98 18.42 2.44 10.75
C THR A 98 18.62 2.26 9.25
N LEU A 99 17.60 2.57 8.46
CA LEU A 99 17.57 2.33 7.02
C LEU A 99 17.52 3.64 6.25
N THR A 100 18.16 3.66 5.09
CA THR A 100 17.86 4.67 4.06
C THR A 100 16.62 4.26 3.26
N LEU A 101 16.03 5.17 2.48
CA LEU A 101 14.92 4.83 1.58
C LEU A 101 15.32 3.72 0.61
N ARG A 102 16.56 3.76 0.10
CA ARG A 102 17.09 2.72 -0.78
C ARG A 102 17.10 1.36 -0.09
N ASP A 103 17.60 1.29 1.14
CA ASP A 103 17.72 0.01 1.86
C ASP A 103 16.35 -0.59 2.17
N ALA A 104 15.36 0.26 2.51
CA ALA A 104 13.99 -0.17 2.71
C ALA A 104 13.36 -0.74 1.43
N LEU A 105 13.57 -0.08 0.28
CA LEU A 105 13.06 -0.55 -1.01
C LEU A 105 13.73 -1.85 -1.46
N VAL A 106 15.05 -1.98 -1.26
CA VAL A 106 15.78 -3.22 -1.56
C VAL A 106 15.26 -4.36 -0.70
N ALA A 107 15.12 -4.16 0.61
CA ALA A 107 14.59 -5.18 1.50
C ALA A 107 13.16 -5.61 1.12
N TYR A 108 12.34 -4.67 0.67
CA TYR A 108 11.00 -4.99 0.16
C TYR A 108 11.06 -5.84 -1.11
N VAL A 109 11.88 -5.47 -2.09
CA VAL A 109 12.03 -6.22 -3.35
C VAL A 109 12.60 -7.62 -3.10
N ASP A 110 13.60 -7.76 -2.24
CA ASP A 110 14.17 -9.06 -1.86
C ASP A 110 13.10 -9.98 -1.25
N HIS A 111 12.23 -9.42 -0.40
CA HIS A 111 11.10 -10.17 0.15
C HIS A 111 10.07 -10.55 -0.91
N GLN A 112 9.76 -9.67 -1.86
CA GLN A 112 8.86 -10.01 -2.98
C GLN A 112 9.41 -11.15 -3.82
N ILE A 113 10.72 -11.18 -4.07
CA ILE A 113 11.37 -12.28 -4.77
C ILE A 113 11.18 -13.58 -4.00
N GLU A 114 11.47 -13.61 -2.69
CA GLU A 114 11.30 -14.82 -1.87
C GLU A 114 9.85 -15.33 -1.89
N VAL A 115 8.87 -14.44 -1.70
CA VAL A 115 7.45 -14.79 -1.69
C VAL A 115 7.01 -15.32 -3.05
N LEU A 116 7.43 -14.66 -4.14
CA LEU A 116 7.09 -15.08 -5.49
C LEU A 116 7.71 -16.43 -5.84
N THR A 117 8.97 -16.66 -5.50
CA THR A 117 9.65 -17.95 -5.70
C THR A 117 8.89 -19.06 -4.98
N ARG A 118 8.62 -18.90 -3.67
CA ARG A 118 7.90 -19.91 -2.87
C ARG A 118 6.49 -20.19 -3.40
N ARG A 119 5.78 -19.14 -3.82
CA ARG A 119 4.44 -19.25 -4.41
C ARG A 119 4.48 -20.01 -5.74
N SER A 120 5.46 -19.73 -6.59
CA SER A 120 5.62 -20.39 -7.88
C SER A 120 6.08 -21.84 -7.74
N GLU A 121 6.99 -22.15 -6.81
CA GLU A 121 7.40 -23.52 -6.47
C GLU A 121 6.22 -24.36 -5.98
N TYR A 122 5.41 -23.80 -5.07
CA TYR A 122 4.20 -24.47 -4.58
C TYR A 122 3.21 -24.77 -5.71
N ARG A 123 2.97 -23.80 -6.59
CA ARG A 123 2.07 -23.96 -7.74
C ARG A 123 2.61 -24.97 -8.76
N LEU A 124 3.93 -25.01 -8.94
CA LEU A 124 4.59 -25.94 -9.85
C LEU A 124 4.42 -27.37 -9.34
N ASP A 125 4.75 -27.62 -8.07
CA ASP A 125 4.61 -28.94 -7.44
C ASP A 125 3.16 -29.47 -7.49
N GLU A 126 2.17 -28.61 -7.22
CA GLU A 126 0.76 -28.97 -7.34
C GLU A 126 0.35 -29.29 -8.80
N ALA A 127 0.83 -28.51 -9.76
CA ALA A 127 0.55 -28.73 -11.18
C ALA A 127 1.21 -30.02 -11.70
N GLU A 128 2.44 -30.31 -11.32
CA GLU A 128 3.18 -31.53 -11.68
C GLU A 128 2.49 -32.78 -11.12
N LYS A 129 2.12 -32.76 -9.83
CA LYS A 129 1.35 -33.85 -9.20
C LYS A 129 0.04 -34.10 -9.92
N ARG A 130 -0.67 -33.03 -10.30
CA ARG A 130 -1.93 -33.13 -11.03
C ARG A 130 -1.72 -33.69 -12.43
N LEU A 131 -0.73 -33.19 -13.16
CA LEU A 131 -0.41 -33.65 -14.51
C LEU A 131 -0.07 -35.15 -14.50
N HIS A 132 0.75 -35.61 -13.55
CA HIS A 132 1.09 -37.02 -13.39
C HIS A 132 -0.15 -37.92 -13.24
N ILE A 133 -1.15 -37.48 -12.47
CA ILE A 133 -2.42 -38.20 -12.34
C ILE A 133 -3.18 -38.22 -13.67
N VAL A 134 -3.33 -37.07 -14.32
CA VAL A 134 -4.08 -36.92 -15.56
C VAL A 134 -3.45 -37.76 -16.68
N GLU A 135 -2.12 -37.76 -16.81
CA GLU A 135 -1.40 -38.61 -17.78
C GLU A 135 -1.62 -40.10 -17.51
N GLY A 136 -1.66 -40.51 -16.24
CA GLY A 136 -2.00 -41.87 -15.85
C GLY A 136 -3.43 -42.26 -16.25
N LEU A 137 -4.38 -41.35 -16.08
CA LEU A 137 -5.78 -41.57 -16.49
C LEU A 137 -5.92 -41.65 -18.01
N ILE A 138 -5.25 -40.78 -18.77
CA ILE A 138 -5.25 -40.83 -20.24
C ILE A 138 -4.68 -42.18 -20.72
N LYS A 139 -3.50 -42.59 -20.19
CA LYS A 139 -2.90 -43.90 -20.50
C LYS A 139 -3.83 -45.06 -20.12
N ALA A 140 -4.53 -44.96 -19.00
CA ALA A 140 -5.50 -45.98 -18.57
C ALA A 140 -6.72 -46.07 -19.50
N LEU A 141 -7.16 -44.96 -20.09
CA LEU A 141 -8.25 -44.97 -21.07
C LEU A 141 -7.87 -45.70 -22.37
N ASP A 142 -6.59 -45.75 -22.73
CA ASP A 142 -6.12 -46.48 -23.92
C ASP A 142 -6.04 -48.00 -23.69
N LEU A 143 -5.90 -48.43 -22.42
CA LEU A 143 -5.80 -49.83 -22.00
C LEU A 143 -7.01 -50.29 -21.18
N ILE A 144 -8.16 -49.65 -21.35
CA ILE A 144 -9.28 -49.75 -20.41
C ILE A 144 -9.83 -51.18 -20.28
N ASP A 145 -9.91 -51.93 -21.38
CA ASP A 145 -10.45 -53.29 -21.37
C ASP A 145 -9.53 -54.23 -20.56
N GLU A 146 -8.21 -54.09 -20.71
CA GLU A 146 -7.20 -54.87 -19.99
C GLU A 146 -7.18 -54.50 -18.49
N ILE A 147 -7.32 -53.21 -18.18
CA ILE A 147 -7.44 -52.71 -16.82
C ILE A 147 -8.69 -53.25 -16.14
N ILE A 148 -9.86 -53.22 -16.81
CA ILE A 148 -11.11 -53.76 -16.27
C ILE A 148 -10.99 -55.27 -16.02
N ALA A 149 -10.37 -56.01 -16.95
CA ALA A 149 -10.14 -57.44 -16.77
C ALA A 149 -9.25 -57.74 -15.55
N THR A 150 -8.17 -56.97 -15.39
CA THR A 150 -7.23 -57.08 -14.27
C THR A 150 -7.91 -56.77 -12.93
N ILE A 151 -8.69 -55.69 -12.87
CA ILE A 151 -9.44 -55.31 -11.67
C ILE A 151 -10.47 -56.38 -11.30
N ARG A 152 -11.19 -56.93 -12.28
CA ARG A 152 -12.18 -58.01 -12.05
C ARG A 152 -11.56 -59.32 -11.59
N ALA A 153 -10.31 -59.59 -11.97
CA ALA A 153 -9.58 -60.78 -11.55
C ALA A 153 -8.95 -60.64 -10.14
N SER A 154 -8.89 -59.42 -9.61
CA SER A 154 -8.28 -59.14 -8.30
C SER A 154 -9.26 -59.44 -7.16
N GLU A 155 -8.74 -59.98 -6.06
CA GLU A 155 -9.57 -60.38 -4.90
C GLU A 155 -10.13 -59.17 -4.13
N ASP A 156 -9.33 -58.11 -4.03
CA ASP A 156 -9.70 -56.87 -3.35
C ASP A 156 -9.05 -55.64 -4.01
N ARG A 157 -9.31 -54.47 -3.43
CA ARG A 157 -8.79 -53.19 -3.91
C ARG A 157 -7.27 -53.09 -3.81
N ALA A 158 -6.66 -53.68 -2.78
CA ALA A 158 -5.22 -53.64 -2.58
C ALA A 158 -4.51 -54.49 -3.66
N ALA A 159 -5.01 -55.69 -3.92
CA ALA A 159 -4.54 -56.56 -4.99
C ALA A 159 -4.70 -55.92 -6.37
N ALA A 160 -5.83 -55.25 -6.63
CA ALA A 160 -6.06 -54.52 -7.89
C ALA A 160 -5.05 -53.38 -8.07
N ARG A 161 -4.75 -52.64 -6.99
CA ARG A 161 -3.75 -51.57 -7.01
C ARG A 161 -2.36 -52.11 -7.31
N GLU A 162 -1.93 -53.17 -6.62
CA GLU A 162 -0.65 -53.82 -6.87
C GLU A 162 -0.53 -54.34 -8.32
N ALA A 163 -1.61 -54.90 -8.87
CA ALA A 163 -1.64 -55.37 -10.25
C ALA A 163 -1.51 -54.22 -11.28
N LEU A 164 -2.13 -53.06 -11.03
CA LEU A 164 -1.98 -51.87 -11.88
C LEU A 164 -0.58 -51.26 -11.80
N MET A 165 0.14 -51.45 -10.70
CA MET A 165 1.52 -51.02 -10.54
C MET A 165 2.53 -51.97 -11.19
N ALA A 166 2.15 -53.22 -11.42
CA ALA A 166 3.02 -54.23 -12.05
C ALA A 166 3.05 -54.12 -13.59
N THR A 167 4.00 -54.83 -14.20
CA THR A 167 4.05 -55.02 -15.66
C THR A 167 2.77 -55.74 -16.14
N PRO A 168 2.12 -55.28 -17.22
CA PRO A 168 2.61 -54.31 -18.22
C PRO A 168 2.22 -52.84 -17.99
N PHE A 169 1.44 -52.53 -16.95
CA PHE A 169 0.82 -51.21 -16.79
C PHE A 169 1.76 -50.17 -16.17
N GLU A 170 2.53 -50.57 -15.15
CA GLU A 170 3.57 -49.77 -14.50
C GLU A 170 3.07 -48.37 -14.02
N PHE A 171 1.83 -48.30 -13.54
CA PHE A 171 1.32 -47.06 -12.93
C PHE A 171 1.97 -46.81 -11.57
N SER A 172 2.18 -45.55 -11.21
CA SER A 172 2.53 -45.20 -9.84
C SER A 172 1.37 -45.51 -8.87
N GLU A 173 1.66 -45.63 -7.57
CA GLU A 173 0.64 -45.88 -6.55
C GLU A 173 -0.50 -44.85 -6.58
N VAL A 174 -0.16 -43.57 -6.74
CA VAL A 174 -1.13 -42.47 -6.82
C VAL A 174 -2.00 -42.61 -8.08
N GLN A 175 -1.41 -42.88 -9.24
CA GLN A 175 -2.16 -43.10 -10.47
C GLN A 175 -3.10 -44.31 -10.36
N ALA A 176 -2.60 -45.44 -9.85
CA ALA A 176 -3.40 -46.65 -9.65
C ALA A 176 -4.61 -46.38 -8.74
N GLU A 177 -4.41 -45.65 -7.64
CA GLU A 177 -5.50 -45.24 -6.75
C GLU A 177 -6.54 -44.37 -7.46
N HIS A 178 -6.10 -43.42 -8.30
CA HIS A 178 -7.01 -42.59 -9.10
C HIS A 178 -7.76 -43.38 -10.17
N ILE A 179 -7.10 -44.35 -10.82
CA ILE A 179 -7.72 -45.26 -11.80
C ILE A 179 -8.82 -46.10 -11.14
N LEU A 180 -8.56 -46.66 -9.94
CA LEU A 180 -9.56 -47.44 -9.19
C LEU A 180 -10.76 -46.60 -8.75
N ASN A 181 -10.59 -45.28 -8.58
CA ASN A 181 -11.64 -44.34 -8.25
C ASN A 181 -12.35 -43.72 -9.46
N MET A 182 -11.95 -44.09 -10.68
CA MET A 182 -12.49 -43.52 -11.90
C MET A 182 -13.97 -43.89 -12.09
N GLN A 183 -14.79 -42.90 -12.43
CA GLN A 183 -16.21 -43.10 -12.73
C GLN A 183 -16.40 -43.51 -14.19
N LEU A 184 -17.35 -44.43 -14.46
CA LEU A 184 -17.65 -44.91 -15.82
C LEU A 184 -17.99 -43.77 -16.82
N GLY A 185 -18.51 -42.63 -16.35
CA GLY A 185 -18.78 -41.46 -17.20
C GLY A 185 -17.52 -40.84 -17.83
N ARG A 186 -16.34 -41.02 -17.22
CA ARG A 186 -15.05 -40.56 -17.75
C ARG A 186 -14.60 -41.33 -19.00
N LEU A 187 -15.20 -42.50 -19.26
CA LEU A 187 -14.92 -43.31 -20.44
C LEU A 187 -15.54 -42.75 -21.74
N THR A 188 -16.41 -41.74 -21.61
CA THR A 188 -17.00 -41.08 -22.78
C THR A 188 -15.95 -40.32 -23.59
N ARG A 189 -16.22 -40.08 -24.88
CA ARG A 189 -15.37 -39.24 -25.72
C ARG A 189 -15.15 -37.85 -25.14
N LEU A 190 -16.19 -37.29 -24.50
CA LEU A 190 -16.12 -35.99 -23.83
C LEU A 190 -15.17 -36.08 -22.62
N GLY A 191 -15.35 -37.06 -21.75
CA GLY A 191 -14.47 -37.23 -20.58
C GLY A 191 -12.99 -37.43 -20.92
N ARG A 192 -12.69 -38.09 -22.05
CA ARG A 192 -11.32 -38.17 -22.59
C ARG A 192 -10.82 -36.80 -23.05
N SER A 193 -11.60 -36.08 -23.86
CA SER A 193 -11.26 -34.75 -24.35
C SER A 193 -10.98 -33.77 -23.20
N ASP A 194 -11.79 -33.81 -22.14
CA ASP A 194 -11.62 -32.95 -20.97
C ASP A 194 -10.28 -33.21 -20.26
N LEU A 195 -9.85 -34.48 -20.18
CA LEU A 195 -8.55 -34.85 -19.59
C LEU A 195 -7.38 -34.43 -20.48
N GLU A 196 -7.52 -34.55 -21.80
CA GLU A 196 -6.50 -34.11 -22.76
C GLU A 196 -6.32 -32.59 -22.75
N GLU A 197 -7.42 -31.84 -22.64
CA GLU A 197 -7.43 -30.38 -22.46
C GLU A 197 -6.78 -30.01 -21.12
N GLU A 198 -7.20 -30.63 -20.02
CA GLU A 198 -6.60 -30.42 -18.69
C GLU A 198 -5.09 -30.71 -18.69
N ALA A 199 -4.64 -31.78 -19.35
CA ALA A 199 -3.21 -32.09 -19.47
C ALA A 199 -2.44 -31.05 -20.29
N THR A 200 -3.08 -30.46 -21.31
CA THR A 200 -2.47 -29.42 -22.14
C THR A 200 -2.28 -28.14 -21.32
N ASP A 201 -3.34 -27.69 -20.65
CA ASP A 201 -3.31 -26.51 -19.78
C ASP A 201 -2.27 -26.65 -18.67
N LEU A 202 -2.19 -27.83 -18.04
CA LEU A 202 -1.21 -28.10 -17.00
C LEU A 202 0.22 -28.06 -17.52
N ARG A 203 0.50 -28.60 -18.72
CA ARG A 203 1.83 -28.53 -19.33
C ARG A 203 2.22 -27.09 -19.68
N GLU A 204 1.30 -26.31 -20.22
CA GLU A 204 1.53 -24.89 -20.46
C GLU A 204 1.83 -24.15 -19.16
N LYS A 205 1.07 -24.44 -18.10
CA LYS A 205 1.27 -23.81 -16.79
C LYS A 205 2.60 -24.19 -16.16
N ILE A 206 2.99 -25.46 -16.22
CA ILE A 206 4.28 -25.94 -15.73
C ILE A 206 5.41 -25.25 -16.48
N ALA A 207 5.36 -25.21 -17.82
CA ALA A 207 6.39 -24.55 -18.63
C ALA A 207 6.51 -23.05 -18.32
N GLU A 208 5.39 -22.36 -18.07
CA GLU A 208 5.38 -20.97 -17.62
C GLU A 208 6.05 -20.81 -16.25
N LEU A 209 5.69 -21.64 -15.27
CA LEU A 209 6.23 -21.59 -13.91
C LEU A 209 7.72 -21.93 -13.87
N GLU A 210 8.16 -22.96 -14.59
CA GLU A 210 9.56 -23.31 -14.77
C GLU A 210 10.34 -22.16 -15.42
N ALA A 211 9.75 -21.50 -16.43
CA ALA A 211 10.37 -20.35 -17.06
C ALA A 211 10.51 -19.16 -16.12
N ILE A 212 9.55 -18.93 -15.22
CA ILE A 212 9.62 -17.88 -14.19
C ILE A 212 10.68 -18.21 -13.15
N LEU A 213 10.73 -19.47 -12.68
CA LEU A 213 11.69 -19.91 -11.66
C LEU A 213 13.12 -20.00 -12.20
N GLY A 214 13.29 -20.28 -13.50
CA GLY A 214 14.60 -20.41 -14.15
C GLY A 214 15.23 -19.11 -14.63
N ASP A 215 14.50 -17.99 -14.64
CA ASP A 215 14.97 -16.70 -15.15
C ASP A 215 14.62 -15.54 -14.19
N GLU A 216 15.63 -14.99 -13.53
CA GLU A 216 15.47 -13.87 -12.60
C GLU A 216 14.85 -12.63 -13.29
N ALA A 217 15.12 -12.39 -14.57
CA ALA A 217 14.54 -11.26 -15.28
C ALA A 217 13.03 -11.44 -15.48
N LYS A 218 12.56 -12.66 -15.77
CA LYS A 218 11.13 -12.97 -15.87
C LYS A 218 10.45 -12.86 -14.51
N LEU A 219 11.08 -13.37 -13.46
CA LEU A 219 10.57 -13.23 -12.10
C LEU A 219 10.39 -11.76 -11.72
N ARG A 220 11.39 -10.92 -11.99
CA ARG A 220 11.29 -9.46 -11.76
C ARG A 220 10.22 -8.80 -12.64
N ALA A 221 10.02 -9.25 -13.87
CA ALA A 221 8.96 -8.74 -14.74
C ALA A 221 7.56 -9.01 -14.14
N VAL A 222 7.33 -10.21 -13.60
CA VAL A 222 6.08 -10.55 -12.90
C VAL A 222 5.88 -9.65 -11.68
N ILE A 223 6.92 -9.37 -10.89
CA ILE A 223 6.82 -8.44 -9.74
C ILE A 223 6.41 -7.04 -10.22
N VAL A 224 6.99 -6.55 -11.32
CA VAL A 224 6.65 -5.23 -11.89
C VAL A 224 5.18 -5.18 -12.34
N GLU A 225 4.70 -6.25 -12.98
CA GLU A 225 3.30 -6.37 -13.40
C GLU A 225 2.35 -6.32 -12.19
N GLU A 226 2.59 -7.14 -11.17
CA GLU A 226 1.76 -7.18 -9.95
C GLU A 226 1.78 -5.82 -9.20
N LEU A 227 2.94 -5.17 -9.09
CA LEU A 227 3.04 -3.85 -8.45
C LEU A 227 2.33 -2.77 -9.26
N THR A 228 2.31 -2.90 -10.59
CA THR A 228 1.60 -1.97 -11.47
C THR A 228 0.09 -2.12 -11.31
N GLU A 229 -0.42 -3.35 -11.24
CA GLU A 229 -1.83 -3.63 -10.98
C GLU A 229 -2.27 -3.07 -9.61
N ILE A 230 -1.44 -3.22 -8.58
CA ILE A 230 -1.69 -2.63 -7.24
C ILE A 230 -1.75 -1.11 -7.34
N LYS A 231 -0.82 -0.49 -8.06
CA LYS A 231 -0.80 0.97 -8.26
C LYS A 231 -2.07 1.45 -8.98
N GLU A 232 -2.53 0.74 -10.00
CA GLU A 232 -3.73 1.09 -10.75
C GLU A 232 -5.01 0.92 -9.91
N THR A 233 -5.04 -0.11 -9.05
CA THR A 233 -6.19 -0.42 -8.19
C THR A 233 -6.31 0.53 -7.00
N PHE A 234 -5.19 0.90 -6.36
CA PHE A 234 -5.15 1.62 -5.09
C PHE A 234 -4.51 3.02 -5.19
N GLY A 235 -4.23 3.51 -6.39
CA GLY A 235 -3.58 4.79 -6.61
C GLY A 235 -4.48 5.97 -6.28
N GLU A 236 -4.04 6.83 -5.35
CA GLU A 236 -4.72 8.08 -5.00
C GLU A 236 -3.84 9.30 -5.29
N PRO A 237 -4.45 10.46 -5.64
CA PRO A 237 -3.70 11.70 -5.81
C PRO A 237 -3.08 12.17 -4.48
N ARG A 238 -1.97 12.89 -4.58
CA ARG A 238 -1.28 13.43 -3.40
C ARG A 238 -2.16 14.47 -2.70
N ARG A 239 -2.32 14.33 -1.38
CA ARG A 239 -3.08 15.28 -0.54
C ARG A 239 -2.24 16.44 -0.01
N SER A 240 -0.95 16.21 0.26
CA SER A 240 -0.02 17.22 0.80
C SER A 240 0.76 17.92 -0.31
N SER A 241 0.82 19.25 -0.32
CA SER A 241 1.76 20.02 -1.14
C SER A 241 3.19 19.89 -0.59
N LEU A 242 4.18 20.08 -1.47
CA LEU A 242 5.58 20.25 -1.09
C LEU A 242 5.97 21.66 -1.51
N GLU A 243 6.29 22.49 -0.53
CA GLU A 243 6.61 23.90 -0.73
C GLU A 243 8.01 24.17 -0.21
N ILE A 244 8.68 25.14 -0.83
CA ILE A 244 9.97 25.62 -0.35
C ILE A 244 9.68 26.53 0.83
N ASP A 245 10.27 26.22 1.98
CA ASP A 245 10.19 27.08 3.15
C ASP A 245 10.97 28.39 2.85
N PRO A 246 10.30 29.56 2.82
CA PRO A 246 10.97 30.84 2.61
C PRO A 246 11.85 31.24 3.82
N GLY A 247 11.79 30.50 4.94
CA GLY A 247 12.45 30.83 6.20
C GLY A 247 11.54 31.63 7.12
N GLU A 248 12.07 32.05 8.26
CA GLU A 248 11.33 32.91 9.18
C GLU A 248 11.22 34.33 8.59
N ILE A 249 9.99 34.81 8.43
CA ILE A 249 9.73 36.24 8.18
C ILE A 249 9.82 36.95 9.53
N ASP A 250 10.66 37.99 9.62
CA ASP A 250 10.76 38.81 10.81
C ASP A 250 9.62 39.85 10.84
N ILE A 251 9.20 40.25 12.04
CA ILE A 251 8.12 41.23 12.22
C ILE A 251 8.46 42.56 11.51
N GLU A 252 9.75 42.87 11.43
CA GLU A 252 10.30 44.05 10.76
C GLU A 252 10.05 44.03 9.25
N ASP A 253 10.02 42.85 8.62
CA ASP A 253 9.77 42.67 7.18
C ASP A 253 8.29 42.86 6.81
N LEU A 254 7.40 42.91 7.81
CA LEU A 254 5.95 43.10 7.64
C LEU A 254 5.50 44.54 7.91
N ILE A 255 6.43 45.44 8.25
CA ILE A 255 6.17 46.86 8.43
C ILE A 255 6.37 47.55 7.09
N ASP A 256 5.37 48.29 6.62
CA ASP A 256 5.47 49.05 5.38
C ASP A 256 6.58 50.12 5.48
N ASP A 257 7.48 50.15 4.50
CA ASP A 257 8.52 51.18 4.33
C ASP A 257 7.88 52.51 3.88
N ASP A 258 7.14 53.16 4.78
CA ASP A 258 6.61 54.49 4.54
C ASP A 258 7.75 55.52 4.61
N PRO A 259 7.93 56.40 3.59
CA PRO A 259 8.95 57.44 3.63
C PRO A 259 8.64 58.46 4.74
N LEU A 260 9.30 58.32 5.89
CA LEU A 260 9.18 59.21 7.04
C LEU A 260 10.15 60.39 6.92
N VAL A 261 9.61 61.62 7.02
CA VAL A 261 10.42 62.85 7.09
C VAL A 261 10.51 63.28 8.55
N PHE A 262 11.67 63.06 9.17
CA PHE A 262 11.97 63.60 10.49
C PHE A 262 12.37 65.07 10.38
N THR A 263 11.67 65.95 11.10
CA THR A 263 12.02 67.36 11.22
C THR A 263 12.41 67.68 12.66
N MET A 264 13.61 68.22 12.83
CA MET A 264 14.14 68.65 14.13
C MET A 264 14.22 70.18 14.17
N SER A 265 13.56 70.81 15.14
CA SER A 265 13.69 72.25 15.35
C SER A 265 15.02 72.60 16.04
N ALA A 266 15.49 73.84 15.88
CA ALA A 266 16.66 74.34 16.61
C ALA A 266 16.49 74.33 18.15
N SER A 267 15.25 74.21 18.63
CA SER A 267 14.92 74.05 20.06
C SER A 267 14.82 72.59 20.52
N GLY A 268 15.20 71.63 19.66
CA GLY A 268 15.23 70.20 20.00
C GLY A 268 13.89 69.48 19.92
N TYR A 269 12.88 70.06 19.25
CA TYR A 269 11.60 69.36 19.03
C TYR A 269 11.71 68.46 17.80
N VAL A 270 11.38 67.18 17.97
CA VAL A 270 11.36 66.18 16.90
C VAL A 270 9.91 65.87 16.55
N LYS A 271 9.56 65.96 15.27
CA LYS A 271 8.30 65.48 14.70
C LYS A 271 8.53 64.84 13.34
#